data_AF-A0AAV8X4Y9-F1
#
_entry.id   AF-A0AAV8X4Y9-F1
#
_cell.length_a   1.000
_cell.length_b   1.000
_cell.length_c   1.000
_cell.angle_alpha   90.00
_cell.angle_beta   90.00
_cell.angle_gamma   90.00
#
_symmetry.space_group_name_H-M   'P 1'
#
loop_
_entity.id
_entity.type
_entity.pdbx_description
1 polymer ?
#
loop_
_entity_poly.entity_id
_entity_poly.type
_entity_poly.pdbx_seq_one_letter_code
_entity_poly.pdbx_strand_id
1 'polypeptide(L)'
;MSPFSNIENVHRRFIAEFIETYKSFPTLWDVRCREYNDREAKRSAYITLVRKLREVEPSAGRHDVIRKINSLRSAFRREYRKVKLWKSRGGTYKPKLWYYNLISFTVKNEEAQKSTK
;
A
#
# COMPACT_ATOMS: atom_id res chain seq x y z
N MET A 1 -20.38 -21.78 10.58
CA MET A 1 -19.39 -20.74 10.17
C MET A 1 -18.41 -20.54 11.32
N SER A 2 -17.11 -20.54 11.05
CA SER A 2 -16.08 -20.37 12.11
C SER A 2 -15.96 -18.88 12.50
N PRO A 3 -15.91 -18.51 13.79
CA PRO A 3 -15.69 -17.13 14.24
C PRO A 3 -14.40 -16.53 13.63
N PHE A 4 -13.37 -17.36 13.45
CA PHE A 4 -12.10 -16.98 12.85
C PHE A 4 -12.24 -16.57 11.38
N SER A 5 -13.12 -17.25 10.62
CA SER A 5 -13.38 -16.92 9.21
C SER A 5 -14.04 -15.56 9.04
N ASN A 6 -14.88 -15.14 10.00
CA ASN A 6 -15.54 -13.84 9.94
C ASN A 6 -14.56 -12.69 10.25
N ILE A 7 -13.74 -12.84 11.29
CA ILE A 7 -12.72 -11.83 11.66
C ILE A 7 -11.67 -11.66 10.55
N GLU A 8 -11.21 -12.76 9.94
CA GLU A 8 -10.27 -12.70 8.83
C GLU A 8 -10.87 -11.96 7.62
N ASN A 9 -12.14 -12.21 7.31
CA ASN A 9 -12.83 -11.52 6.22
C ASN A 9 -12.99 -10.02 6.47
N VAL A 10 -13.36 -9.62 7.70
CA VAL A 10 -13.46 -8.20 8.08
C VAL A 10 -12.09 -7.51 7.98
N HIS A 11 -11.03 -8.13 8.50
CA HIS A 11 -9.69 -7.57 8.41
C HIS A 11 -9.21 -7.45 6.96
N ARG A 12 -9.43 -8.49 6.14
CA ARG A 12 -9.09 -8.44 4.70
C ARG A 12 -9.84 -7.33 3.98
N ARG A 13 -11.15 -7.19 4.23
CA ARG A 13 -11.96 -6.10 3.68
C ARG A 13 -11.40 -4.73 4.06
N PHE A 14 -11.12 -4.52 5.34
CA PHE A 14 -10.51 -3.28 5.82
C PHE A 14 -9.19 -2.96 5.11
N ILE A 15 -8.29 -3.94 4.99
CA ILE A 15 -7.00 -3.76 4.30
C ILE A 15 -7.21 -3.39 2.84
N ALA A 16 -8.14 -4.05 2.14
CA ALA A 16 -8.45 -3.74 0.75
C ALA A 16 -8.96 -2.31 0.59
N GLU A 17 -9.93 -1.89 1.41
CA GLU A 17 -10.48 -0.54 1.39
C GLU A 17 -9.43 0.52 1.79
N PHE A 18 -8.55 0.22 2.74
CA PHE A 18 -7.44 1.09 3.12
C PHE A 18 -6.45 1.26 1.94
N ILE A 19 -6.12 0.19 1.22
CA ILE A 19 -5.22 0.26 0.06
C ILE A 19 -5.85 1.03 -1.08
N GLU A 20 -7.14 0.82 -1.39
CA GLU A 20 -7.83 1.59 -2.43
C GLU A 20 -7.96 3.07 -2.06
N THR A 21 -8.21 3.39 -0.78
CA THR A 21 -8.16 4.78 -0.28
C THR A 21 -6.76 5.38 -0.44
N TYR A 22 -5.70 4.62 -0.14
CA TYR A 22 -4.32 5.10 -0.34
C TYR A 22 -4.01 5.33 -1.83
N LYS A 23 -4.48 4.43 -2.71
CA LYS A 23 -4.30 4.50 -4.15
C LYS A 23 -4.96 5.73 -4.77
N SER A 24 -6.10 6.19 -4.26
CA SER A 24 -6.77 7.40 -4.75
C SER A 24 -6.03 8.70 -4.43
N PHE A 25 -4.93 8.66 -3.67
CA PHE A 25 -4.09 9.81 -3.36
C PHE A 25 -2.68 9.72 -3.99
N PRO A 26 -2.53 9.96 -5.31
CA PRO A 26 -1.22 10.02 -5.98
C PRO A 26 -0.20 10.92 -5.30
N THR A 27 -0.63 12.01 -4.66
CA THR A 27 0.23 12.90 -3.85
C THR A 27 1.08 12.17 -2.79
N LEU A 28 0.65 10.98 -2.34
CA LEU A 28 1.35 10.17 -1.34
C LEU A 28 2.28 9.10 -1.93
N TRP A 29 2.23 8.81 -3.23
CA TRP A 29 2.94 7.65 -3.79
C TRP A 29 3.47 7.83 -5.21
N ASP A 30 3.02 8.85 -5.93
CA ASP A 30 3.44 9.15 -7.30
C ASP A 30 4.29 10.40 -7.38
N VAL A 31 5.61 10.21 -7.49
CA VAL A 31 6.57 11.32 -7.66
C VAL A 31 6.40 12.08 -8.97
N ARG A 32 5.72 11.50 -9.96
CA ARG A 32 5.47 12.13 -11.26
C ARG A 32 4.17 12.95 -11.27
N CYS A 33 3.34 12.79 -10.26
CA CYS A 33 2.11 13.56 -10.09
C CYS A 33 2.47 14.99 -9.66
N ARG A 34 1.84 15.99 -10.29
CA ARG A 34 2.08 17.43 -10.03
C ARG A 34 1.86 17.77 -8.56
N GLU A 35 0.87 17.14 -7.96
CA GLU A 35 0.42 17.31 -6.58
C GLU A 35 1.33 16.58 -5.58
N TYR A 36 2.36 15.84 -6.02
CA TYR A 36 3.30 15.16 -5.12
C TYR A 36 3.99 16.13 -4.15
N ASN A 37 4.25 17.37 -4.56
CA ASN A 37 4.88 18.37 -3.71
C ASN A 37 3.87 19.31 -3.02
N ASP A 38 2.57 19.10 -3.24
CA ASP A 38 1.51 19.90 -2.62
C ASP A 38 1.29 19.46 -1.16
N ARG A 39 1.61 20.36 -0.24
CA ARG A 39 1.50 20.12 1.21
C ARG A 39 0.05 19.98 1.67
N GLU A 40 -0.87 20.72 1.05
CA GLU A 40 -2.29 20.71 1.44
C GLU A 40 -2.99 19.48 0.88
N ALA A 41 -2.66 19.08 -0.35
CA ALA A 41 -3.11 17.80 -0.91
C ALA A 41 -2.65 16.61 -0.04
N LYS A 42 -1.38 16.61 0.41
CA LYS A 42 -0.86 15.60 1.34
C LYS A 42 -1.60 15.62 2.67
N ARG A 43 -1.85 16.80 3.25
CA ARG A 43 -2.58 16.95 4.51
C ARG A 43 -3.97 16.32 4.40
N SER A 44 -4.72 16.67 3.35
CA SER A 44 -6.07 16.16 3.08
C SER A 44 -6.09 14.65 2.88
N ALA A 45 -5.11 14.10 2.15
CA ALA A 45 -4.96 12.66 1.97
C ALA A 45 -4.72 11.94 3.31
N TYR A 46 -3.83 12.45 4.16
CA TYR A 46 -3.59 11.86 5.49
C TYR A 46 -4.80 11.94 6.40
N ILE A 47 -5.57 13.04 6.39
CA ILE A 47 -6.82 13.14 7.17
C ILE A 47 -7.80 12.03 6.77
N THR A 48 -7.96 11.79 5.47
CA THR A 48 -8.86 10.74 4.98
C THR A 48 -8.40 9.35 5.40
N LEU A 49 -7.10 9.06 5.30
CA LEU A 49 -6.53 7.78 5.73
C LEU A 49 -6.59 7.58 7.26
N VAL A 50 -6.47 8.66 8.04
CA VAL A 50 -6.66 8.59 9.50
C VAL A 50 -8.11 8.21 9.82
N ARG A 51 -9.09 8.85 9.17
CA ARG A 51 -10.51 8.49 9.34
C ARG A 51 -10.75 7.01 9.01
N LYS A 52 -10.13 6.52 7.93
CA LYS A 52 -10.21 5.10 7.56
C LYS A 52 -9.58 4.20 8.64
N LEU A 53 -8.36 4.51 9.09
CA LEU A 53 -7.66 3.70 10.11
C LEU A 53 -8.41 3.66 11.45
N ARG A 54 -9.12 4.74 11.80
CA ARG A 54 -9.93 4.81 13.03
C ARG A 54 -11.13 3.87 13.08
N GLU A 55 -11.54 3.29 11.95
CA GLU A 55 -12.56 2.24 11.94
C GLU A 55 -12.11 0.98 12.69
N VAL A 56 -10.79 0.74 12.79
CA VAL A 56 -10.21 -0.40 13.52
C VAL A 56 -9.28 0.00 14.67
N GLU A 57 -8.78 1.24 14.66
CA GLU A 57 -7.92 1.80 15.72
C GLU A 57 -8.35 3.23 16.08
N PRO A 58 -9.32 3.42 16.99
CA PRO A 58 -9.98 4.70 17.23
C PRO A 58 -9.05 5.87 17.60
N SER A 59 -7.93 5.59 18.25
CA SER A 59 -6.92 6.57 18.67
C SER A 59 -5.90 6.92 17.58
N ALA A 60 -5.98 6.28 16.39
CA ALA A 60 -4.99 6.44 15.34
C ALA A 60 -4.79 7.91 14.93
N GLY A 61 -3.53 8.27 14.73
CA GLY A 61 -3.10 9.54 14.17
C GLY A 61 -2.37 9.37 12.84
N ARG A 62 -1.86 10.50 12.32
CA ARG A 62 -1.11 10.52 11.06
C ARG A 62 0.12 9.60 11.09
N HIS A 63 0.80 9.52 12.23
CA HIS A 63 1.97 8.65 12.39
C HIS A 63 1.62 7.17 12.20
N ASP A 64 0.47 6.73 12.70
CA ASP A 64 0.01 5.33 12.58
C ASP A 64 -0.35 4.99 11.13
N VAL A 65 -0.95 5.94 10.40
CA VAL A 65 -1.18 5.80 8.95
C VAL A 65 0.14 5.62 8.20
N ILE A 66 1.16 6.44 8.49
CA ILE A 66 2.48 6.32 7.87
C ILE A 66 3.07 4.94 8.17
N ARG A 67 2.99 4.49 9.44
CA ARG A 67 3.46 3.16 9.86
C ARG A 67 2.72 2.04 9.11
N LYS A 68 1.40 2.14 8.96
CA LYS A 68 0.56 1.17 8.22
C LYS A 68 0.96 1.10 6.75
N ILE A 69 1.09 2.23 6.07
CA ILE A 69 1.53 2.31 4.67
C ILE A 69 2.92 1.68 4.51
N ASN A 70 3.87 2.05 5.38
CA ASN A 70 5.23 1.53 5.32
C ASN A 70 5.28 0.01 5.54
N SER A 71 4.46 -0.52 6.45
CA SER A 71 4.33 -1.96 6.68
C SER A 71 3.80 -2.69 5.44
N LEU A 72 2.70 -2.21 4.85
CA LEU A 72 2.11 -2.78 3.63
C LEU A 72 3.10 -2.76 2.45
N ARG A 73 3.76 -1.63 2.22
CA ARG A 73 4.79 -1.47 1.18
C ARG A 73 6.00 -2.39 1.41
N SER A 74 6.39 -2.61 2.67
CA SER A 74 7.52 -3.47 2.99
C SER A 74 7.20 -4.95 2.74
N ALA A 75 5.99 -5.38 3.09
CA ALA A 75 5.50 -6.72 2.76
C ALA A 75 5.45 -6.93 1.25
N PHE A 76 4.88 -5.98 0.52
CA PHE A 76 4.84 -6.01 -0.93
C PHE A 76 6.22 -6.09 -1.57
N ARG A 77 7.17 -5.21 -1.16
CA ARG A 77 8.54 -5.18 -1.71
C ARG A 77 9.27 -6.52 -1.53
N ARG A 78 9.03 -7.25 -0.44
CA ARG A 78 9.62 -8.59 -0.24
C ARG A 78 9.12 -9.58 -1.29
N GLU A 79 7.81 -9.62 -1.55
CA GLU A 79 7.24 -10.51 -2.57
C GLU A 79 7.62 -10.07 -3.98
N TYR A 80 7.61 -8.76 -4.25
CA TYR A 80 7.97 -8.18 -5.54
C TYR A 80 9.41 -8.54 -5.95
N ARG A 81 10.37 -8.50 -5.01
CA ARG A 81 11.75 -8.93 -5.26
C ARG A 81 11.84 -10.41 -5.68
N LYS A 82 11.03 -11.29 -5.08
CA LYS A 82 10.98 -12.71 -5.47
C LYS A 82 10.43 -12.86 -6.89
N VAL A 83 9.35 -12.15 -7.23
CA VAL A 83 8.80 -12.13 -8.60
C VAL A 83 9.87 -11.70 -9.61
N LYS A 84 10.59 -10.60 -9.34
CA LYS A 84 11.67 -10.11 -10.21
C LYS A 84 12.81 -11.11 -10.35
N LEU A 85 13.26 -11.71 -9.24
CA LEU A 85 14.36 -12.68 -9.22
C LEU A 85 14.04 -13.95 -10.01
N TRP A 86 12.83 -14.50 -9.87
CA TRP A 86 12.43 -15.67 -10.63
C TRP A 86 12.29 -15.33 -12.11
N LYS A 87 11.69 -14.17 -12.43
CA LYS A 87 11.57 -13.70 -13.81
C LYS A 87 12.95 -13.54 -14.49
N SER A 88 13.96 -13.00 -13.80
CA SER A 88 15.31 -12.86 -14.35
C SER A 88 16.03 -14.19 -14.57
N ARG A 89 15.56 -15.28 -13.92
CA ARG A 89 16.07 -16.64 -14.08
C ARG A 89 15.26 -17.47 -15.08
N GLY A 90 14.35 -16.83 -15.84
CA GLY A 90 13.46 -17.53 -16.78
C GLY A 90 12.31 -18.30 -16.13
N GLY A 91 12.11 -18.15 -14.81
CA GLY A 91 11.05 -18.81 -14.06
C GLY A 91 9.89 -17.89 -13.69
N THR A 92 8.87 -18.47 -13.06
CA THR A 92 7.70 -17.75 -12.54
C THR A 92 7.55 -17.96 -11.04
N TYR A 93 7.26 -16.89 -10.30
CA TYR A 93 6.91 -16.94 -8.89
C TYR A 93 5.55 -16.32 -8.65
N LYS A 94 4.67 -17.05 -7.95
CA LYS A 94 3.36 -16.55 -7.52
C LYS A 94 3.48 -15.92 -6.13
N PRO A 95 3.23 -14.60 -5.98
CA PRO A 95 3.21 -13.94 -4.67
C PRO A 95 2.24 -14.62 -3.70
N LYS A 96 2.66 -14.75 -2.44
CA LYS A 96 1.79 -15.27 -1.36
C LYS A 96 0.97 -14.17 -0.69
N LEU A 97 1.31 -12.91 -0.94
CA LEU A 97 0.62 -11.75 -0.37
C LEU A 97 -0.74 -11.55 -1.05
N TRP A 98 -1.83 -11.79 -0.33
CA TRP A 98 -3.18 -11.78 -0.92
C TRP A 98 -3.58 -10.42 -1.54
N TYR A 99 -3.06 -9.31 -1.00
CA TYR A 99 -3.30 -7.96 -1.53
C TYR A 99 -2.22 -7.49 -2.53
N TYR A 100 -1.38 -8.39 -3.04
CA TYR A 100 -0.25 -8.05 -3.92
C TYR A 100 -0.66 -7.15 -5.10
N ASN A 101 -1.76 -7.51 -5.79
CA ASN A 101 -2.25 -6.74 -6.93
C ASN A 101 -2.78 -5.36 -6.53
N LEU A 102 -3.45 -5.25 -5.37
CA LEU A 102 -4.04 -3.99 -4.89
C LEU A 102 -2.97 -2.92 -4.66
N ILE A 103 -1.81 -3.29 -4.11
CA ILE A 103 -0.73 -2.35 -3.76
C ILE A 103 0.35 -2.20 -4.84
N SER A 104 0.21 -2.91 -5.96
CA SER A 104 1.20 -2.93 -7.05
C SER A 104 1.44 -1.56 -7.71
N PHE A 105 0.53 -0.59 -7.55
CA PHE A 105 0.70 0.78 -8.05
C PHE A 105 1.94 1.47 -7.45
N THR A 106 2.39 1.07 -6.27
CA THR A 106 3.51 1.69 -5.55
C THR A 106 4.89 1.47 -6.21
N VAL A 107 5.06 0.45 -7.05
CA VAL A 107 6.33 0.16 -7.75
C VAL A 107 6.46 0.79 -9.12
N LYS A 108 5.37 1.23 -9.75
CA LYS A 108 5.43 1.97 -11.04
C LYS A 108 6.32 3.22 -10.96
N ASN A 109 6.62 3.70 -9.75
CA ASN A 109 7.49 4.84 -9.48
C ASN A 109 8.89 4.46 -8.94
N GLU A 110 9.07 3.29 -8.33
CA GLU A 110 10.36 2.84 -7.80
C GLU A 110 11.31 2.37 -8.93
N GLU A 111 10.77 1.84 -10.03
CA GLU A 111 11.57 1.44 -11.20
C GLU A 111 12.06 2.67 -12.01
N ALA A 112 11.26 3.74 -12.09
CA ALA A 112 11.65 4.98 -12.76
C ALA A 112 12.83 5.69 -12.05
N GLN A 113 12.92 5.61 -10.72
CA GLN A 113 14.00 6.22 -9.93
C GLN A 113 15.34 5.47 -10.04
N LYS A 114 15.34 4.21 -10.47
CA LYS A 114 16.56 3.41 -10.64
C LYS A 114 17.19 3.51 -12.03
N SER A 115 16.48 4.09 -12.99
CA SER A 115 17.01 4.30 -14.35
C SER A 115 17.78 5.61 -14.53
N THR A 116 17.85 6.43 -13.48
CA THR A 116 18.53 7.75 -13.49
C THR A 116 19.76 7.75 -12.57
N LYS A 117 20.27 6.59 -12.17
CA LYS A 117 21.44 6.47 -11.30
C LYS A 117 22.41 5.44 -11.83
#